data_AF-A0A3B3WGL3-F1
#
_entry.id   AF-A0A3B3WGL3-F1
#
_cell.length_a   1.000
_cell.length_b   1.000
_cell.length_c   1.000
_cell.angle_alpha   90.00
_cell.angle_beta   90.00
_cell.angle_gamma   90.00
#
_symmetry.space_group_name_H-M   'P 1'
#
loop_
_entity.id
_entity.type
_entity.pdbx_description
1 polymer ?
#
loop_
_entity_poly.entity_id
_entity_poly.type
_entity_poly.pdbx_seq_one_letter_code
_entity_poly.pdbx_strand_id
1 'polypeptide(L)'
;PILCVCVCVCVCVCVCVSCRDSCQRGWRLLYILTAFHRCSDVMKPFLLRFLQDACDSPGMPYQGIAKACQENLKRTFQYGGRIQYPNSMEIKAILAGRSSKRQLFLLPGGIERHLKIKTCSVALDAIEELCSEMGLQRLEALDEYAVFLVTHRGKVWRFCCRGT
;
A
#
# COMPACT_ATOMS: atom_id res chain seq x y z
N PRO A 1 3.78 -20.23 -1.38
CA PRO A 1 3.24 -18.86 -1.18
C PRO A 1 2.42 -18.70 0.12
N ILE A 2 1.37 -19.51 0.33
CA ILE A 2 0.49 -19.46 1.53
C ILE A 2 1.26 -19.74 2.84
N LEU A 3 2.19 -20.70 2.80
CA LEU A 3 3.08 -21.03 3.92
C LEU A 3 3.94 -19.85 4.38
N CYS A 4 4.30 -18.91 3.50
CA CYS A 4 5.21 -17.81 3.83
C CYS A 4 4.55 -16.78 4.76
N VAL A 5 3.27 -16.48 4.55
CA VAL A 5 2.52 -15.56 5.42
C VAL A 5 2.21 -16.23 6.77
N CYS A 6 1.83 -17.51 6.77
CA CYS A 6 1.58 -18.25 8.02
C CYS A 6 2.84 -18.31 8.91
N VAL A 7 4.01 -18.64 8.33
CA VAL A 7 5.28 -18.66 9.06
C VAL A 7 5.65 -17.27 9.56
N CYS A 8 5.46 -16.22 8.78
CA CYS A 8 5.80 -14.86 9.22
C CYS A 8 4.86 -14.31 10.30
N VAL A 9 3.58 -14.71 10.30
CA VAL A 9 2.65 -14.40 11.40
C VAL A 9 3.07 -15.14 12.66
N CYS A 10 3.44 -16.43 12.58
CA CYS A 10 4.04 -17.14 13.70
C CYS A 10 5.32 -16.44 14.21
N VAL A 11 6.19 -15.99 13.32
CA VAL A 11 7.40 -15.23 13.69
C VAL A 11 7.03 -13.88 14.35
N CYS A 12 6.06 -13.12 13.84
CA CYS A 12 5.66 -11.85 14.46
C CYS A 12 4.94 -12.06 15.80
N VAL A 13 4.09 -13.08 15.92
CA VAL A 13 3.38 -13.41 17.17
C VAL A 13 4.34 -13.96 18.23
N CYS A 14 5.38 -14.72 17.85
CA CYS A 14 6.32 -15.33 18.79
C CYS A 14 7.55 -14.48 19.12
N VAL A 15 8.00 -13.56 18.26
CA VAL A 15 9.30 -12.84 18.42
C VAL A 15 9.17 -11.48 19.13
N CYS A 16 7.97 -11.07 19.55
CA CYS A 16 7.77 -9.75 20.18
C CYS A 16 8.31 -9.60 21.61
N VAL A 17 8.79 -10.66 22.27
CA VAL A 17 9.00 -10.61 23.73
C VAL A 17 10.38 -10.10 24.16
N SER A 18 11.44 -10.08 23.32
CA SER A 18 12.80 -9.81 23.86
C SER A 18 13.78 -8.96 23.03
N CYS A 19 13.51 -8.59 21.77
CA CYS A 19 14.45 -7.78 20.97
C CYS A 19 13.73 -6.77 20.04
N ARG A 20 13.91 -5.47 20.33
CA ARG A 20 13.27 -4.36 19.59
C ARG A 20 13.64 -4.32 18.11
N ASP A 21 14.90 -4.60 17.77
CA ASP A 21 15.38 -4.61 16.38
C ASP A 21 14.78 -5.77 15.58
N SER A 22 14.69 -6.95 16.21
CA SER A 22 14.07 -8.13 15.58
C SER A 22 12.58 -7.89 15.32
N CYS A 23 11.88 -7.33 16.32
CA CYS A 23 10.46 -6.98 16.19
C CYS A 23 10.22 -5.96 15.06
N GLN A 24 11.03 -4.90 14.97
CA GLN A 24 10.91 -3.91 13.90
C GLN A 24 11.13 -4.52 12.50
N ARG A 25 12.09 -5.46 12.36
CA ARG A 25 12.32 -6.19 11.11
C ARG A 25 11.13 -7.09 10.78
N GLY A 26 10.55 -7.77 11.77
CA GLY A 26 9.34 -8.58 11.62
C GLY A 26 8.16 -7.77 11.08
N TRP A 27 7.88 -6.60 11.65
CA TRP A 27 6.83 -5.71 11.17
C TRP A 27 7.06 -5.20 9.74
N ARG A 28 8.31 -4.87 9.38
CA ARG A 28 8.65 -4.48 8.00
C ARG A 28 8.47 -5.61 7.01
N LEU A 29 8.82 -6.84 7.39
CA LEU A 29 8.58 -8.02 6.57
C LEU A 29 7.08 -8.26 6.39
N LEU A 30 6.30 -8.17 7.48
CA LEU A 30 4.84 -8.30 7.42
C LEU A 30 4.19 -7.23 6.53
N TYR A 31 4.69 -5.98 6.59
CA TYR A 31 4.24 -4.90 5.71
C TYR A 31 4.42 -5.24 4.23
N ILE A 32 5.57 -5.83 3.87
CA ILE A 32 5.81 -6.28 2.50
C ILE A 32 4.87 -7.45 2.19
N LEU A 33 4.81 -8.50 3.01
CA LEU A 33 4.01 -9.69 2.70
C LEU A 33 2.52 -9.39 2.52
N THR A 34 1.95 -8.53 3.37
CA THR A 34 0.52 -8.13 3.30
C THR A 34 0.17 -7.36 2.03
N ALA A 35 1.16 -6.78 1.32
CA ALA A 35 0.97 -6.10 0.05
C ALA A 35 1.07 -7.02 -1.20
N PHE A 36 1.62 -8.23 -1.03
CA PHE A 36 1.96 -9.12 -2.15
C PHE A 36 1.15 -10.41 -2.15
N HIS A 37 0.75 -10.89 -0.97
CA HIS A 37 0.17 -12.22 -0.83
C HIS A 37 -1.10 -12.20 -0.01
N ARG A 38 -2.13 -12.87 -0.54
CA ARG A 38 -3.31 -13.25 0.25
C ARG A 38 -2.91 -14.36 1.22
N CYS A 39 -3.35 -14.27 2.47
CA CYS A 39 -3.31 -15.41 3.37
C CYS A 39 -4.44 -16.39 3.03
N SER A 40 -4.39 -17.62 3.57
CA SER A 40 -5.48 -18.57 3.42
C SER A 40 -6.74 -18.07 4.11
N ASP A 41 -7.91 -18.51 3.64
CA ASP A 41 -9.19 -18.15 4.27
C ASP A 41 -9.27 -18.59 5.73
N VAL A 42 -8.60 -19.70 6.08
CA VAL A 42 -8.46 -20.17 7.46
C VAL A 42 -7.66 -19.18 8.31
N MET A 43 -6.55 -18.63 7.80
CA MET A 43 -5.68 -17.71 8.56
C MET A 43 -6.23 -16.28 8.59
N LYS A 44 -7.00 -15.89 7.59
CA LYS A 44 -7.55 -14.54 7.41
C LYS A 44 -8.18 -13.93 8.67
N PRO A 45 -9.14 -14.57 9.37
CA PRO A 45 -9.76 -13.98 10.54
C PRO A 45 -8.77 -13.73 11.68
N PHE A 46 -7.83 -14.67 11.90
CA PHE A 46 -6.81 -14.54 12.93
C PHE A 46 -5.83 -13.40 12.64
N LEU A 47 -5.36 -13.30 11.39
CA LEU A 47 -4.44 -12.23 11.00
C LEU A 47 -5.10 -10.85 11.05
N LEU A 48 -6.35 -10.73 10.59
CA LEU A 48 -7.09 -9.46 10.68
C LEU A 48 -7.31 -9.05 12.14
N ARG A 49 -7.66 -10.01 13.01
CA ARG A 49 -7.84 -9.75 14.44
C ARG A 49 -6.53 -9.31 15.10
N PHE A 50 -5.44 -10.02 14.87
CA PHE A 50 -4.11 -9.66 15.36
C PHE A 50 -3.72 -8.23 14.96
N LEU A 51 -3.90 -7.88 13.68
CA LEU A 51 -3.60 -6.53 13.19
C LEU A 51 -4.51 -5.47 13.80
N GLN A 52 -5.80 -5.77 13.99
CA GLN A 52 -6.76 -4.87 14.63
C GLN A 52 -6.37 -4.61 16.09
N ASP A 53 -6.07 -5.66 16.86
CA ASP A 53 -5.67 -5.54 18.27
C ASP A 53 -4.37 -4.71 18.39
N ALA A 54 -3.42 -4.90 17.47
CA ALA A 54 -2.19 -4.11 17.40
C ALA A 54 -2.41 -2.64 16.99
N CYS A 55 -3.50 -2.33 16.28
CA CYS A 55 -3.87 -0.95 15.93
C CYS A 55 -4.58 -0.23 17.08
N ASP A 56 -5.51 -0.92 17.75
CA ASP A 56 -6.44 -0.30 18.70
C ASP A 56 -5.87 -0.17 20.10
N SER A 57 -4.86 -0.97 20.46
CA SER A 57 -4.25 -0.96 21.79
C SER A 57 -3.41 0.29 22.02
N PRO A 58 -3.84 1.27 22.84
CA PRO A 58 -3.11 2.52 23.05
C PRO A 58 -1.74 2.27 23.67
N GLY A 59 -0.71 2.95 23.18
CA GLY A 59 0.66 2.84 23.71
C GLY A 59 1.44 1.60 23.22
N MET A 60 0.85 0.73 22.40
CA MET A 60 1.59 -0.35 21.75
C MET A 60 2.64 0.19 20.78
N PRO A 61 3.86 -0.34 20.78
CA PRO A 61 4.83 -0.02 19.75
C PRO A 61 4.30 -0.52 18.39
N TYR A 62 4.72 0.15 17.31
CA TYR A 62 4.43 -0.27 15.92
C TYR A 62 2.98 -0.14 15.43
N GLN A 63 2.08 0.53 16.16
CA GLN A 63 0.70 0.82 15.70
C GLN A 63 0.63 1.34 14.25
N GLY A 64 1.51 2.28 13.88
CA GLY A 64 1.51 2.88 12.54
C GLY A 64 1.78 1.87 11.41
N ILE A 65 2.71 0.93 11.62
CA ILE A 65 3.00 -0.12 10.63
C ILE A 65 1.96 -1.25 10.69
N ALA A 66 1.39 -1.54 11.86
CA ALA A 66 0.26 -2.46 11.99
C ALA A 66 -0.95 -1.98 11.18
N LYS A 67 -1.30 -0.69 11.29
CA LYS A 67 -2.38 -0.08 10.49
C LYS A 67 -2.12 -0.18 9.00
N ALA A 68 -0.89 0.09 8.58
CA ALA A 68 -0.50 -0.01 7.19
C ALA A 68 -0.55 -1.47 6.67
N CYS A 69 -0.15 -2.45 7.49
CA CYS A 69 -0.30 -3.88 7.17
C CYS A 69 -1.78 -4.27 7.02
N GLN A 70 -2.65 -3.76 7.89
CA GLN A 70 -4.08 -4.03 7.83
C GLN A 70 -4.71 -3.46 6.55
N GLU A 71 -4.39 -2.22 6.21
CA GLU A 71 -4.81 -1.58 4.95
C GLU A 71 -4.30 -2.37 3.74
N ASN A 72 -3.01 -2.73 3.72
CA ASN A 72 -2.42 -3.53 2.65
C ASN A 72 -3.14 -4.87 2.47
N LEU A 73 -3.40 -5.59 3.57
CA LEU A 73 -4.06 -6.89 3.53
C LEU A 73 -5.48 -6.78 2.95
N LYS A 74 -6.27 -5.78 3.39
CA LYS A 74 -7.62 -5.51 2.86
C LYS A 74 -7.57 -5.27 1.35
N ARG A 75 -6.64 -4.44 0.89
CA ARG A 75 -6.46 -4.11 -0.53
C ARG A 75 -5.99 -5.31 -1.35
N THR A 76 -5.08 -6.12 -0.81
CA THR A 76 -4.60 -7.36 -1.44
C THR A 76 -5.71 -8.40 -1.62
N PHE A 77 -6.69 -8.44 -0.70
CA PHE A 77 -7.88 -9.26 -0.86
C PHE A 77 -8.84 -8.71 -1.93
N GLN A 78 -8.99 -7.38 -1.99
CA GLN A 78 -9.93 -6.73 -2.90
C GLN A 78 -9.45 -6.70 -4.36
N TYR A 79 -8.19 -6.32 -4.59
CA TYR A 79 -7.63 -6.09 -5.93
C TYR A 79 -6.56 -7.12 -6.34
N GLY A 80 -6.24 -8.06 -5.46
CA GLY A 80 -5.06 -8.92 -5.61
C GLY A 80 -3.79 -8.27 -5.07
N GLY A 81 -2.76 -9.10 -4.86
CA GLY A 81 -1.46 -8.65 -4.38
C GLY A 81 -0.60 -8.09 -5.51
N ARG A 82 0.40 -7.30 -5.14
CA ARG A 82 1.42 -6.82 -6.09
C ARG A 82 2.13 -7.98 -6.78
N ILE A 83 2.35 -7.82 -8.08
CA ILE A 83 3.08 -8.77 -8.93
C ILE A 83 4.56 -8.37 -9.04
N GLN A 84 4.85 -7.07 -8.97
CA GLN A 84 6.22 -6.52 -9.08
C GLN A 84 6.82 -6.28 -7.70
N TYR A 85 7.99 -6.88 -7.47
CA TYR A 85 8.76 -6.75 -6.23
C TYR A 85 9.12 -5.27 -5.95
N PRO A 86 9.31 -4.89 -4.67
CA PRO A 86 9.67 -3.52 -4.33
C PRO A 86 11.05 -3.18 -4.89
N ASN A 87 11.20 -2.03 -5.54
CA ASN A 87 12.50 -1.57 -6.02
C ASN A 87 13.38 -1.03 -4.86
N SER A 88 14.66 -0.77 -5.13
CA SER A 88 15.62 -0.29 -4.12
C SER A 88 15.19 1.00 -3.41
N MET A 89 14.45 1.90 -4.07
CA MET A 89 13.94 3.12 -3.44
C MET A 89 12.79 2.81 -2.48
N GLU A 90 11.88 1.89 -2.86
CA GLU A 90 10.81 1.44 -1.98
C GLU A 90 11.36 0.74 -0.75
N ILE A 91 12.36 -0.14 -0.90
CA ILE A 91 13.02 -0.80 0.22
C ILE A 91 13.66 0.23 1.16
N LYS A 92 14.43 1.20 0.64
CA LYS A 92 15.01 2.28 1.45
C LYS A 92 13.93 3.07 2.20
N ALA A 93 12.79 3.35 1.56
CA ALA A 93 11.68 4.05 2.19
C ALA A 93 11.05 3.23 3.34
N ILE A 94 10.82 1.93 3.13
CA ILE A 94 10.30 1.02 4.17
C ILE A 94 11.27 0.93 5.36
N LEU A 95 12.57 0.85 5.09
CA LEU A 95 13.61 0.87 6.12
C LEU A 95 13.67 2.22 6.88
N ALA A 96 13.29 3.32 6.23
CA ALA A 96 13.11 4.62 6.88
C ALA A 96 11.73 4.79 7.56
N GLY A 97 10.90 3.74 7.60
CA GLY A 97 9.57 3.79 8.22
C GLY A 97 8.51 4.53 7.40
N ARG A 98 8.76 4.78 6.11
CA ARG A 98 7.83 5.45 5.21
C ARG A 98 6.98 4.42 4.48
N SER A 99 5.66 4.61 4.50
CA SER A 99 4.67 3.75 3.83
C SER A 99 4.02 4.41 2.60
N SER A 100 4.49 5.59 2.20
CA SER A 100 3.95 6.37 1.10
C SER A 100 5.00 7.21 0.40
N LYS A 101 4.78 7.48 -0.88
CA LYS A 101 5.58 8.36 -1.73
C LYS A 101 4.70 9.47 -2.29
N ARG A 102 5.18 10.72 -2.24
CA ARG A 102 4.55 11.83 -2.97
C ARG A 102 4.91 11.70 -4.45
N GLN A 103 3.91 11.56 -5.31
CA GLN A 103 4.09 11.33 -6.74
C GLN A 103 3.40 12.44 -7.53
N LEU A 104 4.15 13.02 -8.47
CA LEU A 104 3.62 13.99 -9.43
C LEU A 104 2.77 13.27 -10.49
N PHE A 105 1.58 13.80 -10.71
CA PHE A 105 0.64 13.52 -11.79
C PHE A 105 0.41 14.81 -12.58
N LEU A 106 0.25 14.67 -13.88
CA LEU A 106 0.01 15.77 -14.80
C LEU A 106 -1.41 15.64 -15.36
N LEU A 107 -2.18 16.72 -15.28
CA LEU A 107 -3.50 16.83 -15.89
C LEU A 107 -3.38 17.54 -17.25
N PRO A 108 -4.41 17.45 -18.13
CA PRO A 108 -4.44 18.20 -19.37
C PRO A 108 -4.26 19.70 -19.10
N GLY A 109 -3.57 20.40 -20.01
CA GLY A 109 -3.21 21.81 -19.80
C GLY A 109 -1.96 22.03 -18.95
N GLY A 110 -1.22 20.97 -18.61
CA GLY A 110 0.07 21.09 -17.90
C GLY A 110 -0.05 21.33 -16.40
N ILE A 111 -1.22 21.06 -15.82
CA ILE A 111 -1.45 21.25 -14.38
C ILE A 111 -0.77 20.12 -13.60
N GLU A 112 0.07 20.50 -12.65
CA GLU A 112 0.81 19.58 -11.79
C GLU A 112 0.05 19.27 -10.49
N ARG A 113 -0.17 17.99 -10.19
CA ARG A 113 -0.82 17.51 -8.96
C ARG A 113 0.02 16.46 -8.25
N HIS A 114 0.19 16.60 -6.95
CA HIS A 114 1.00 15.70 -6.16
C HIS A 114 0.11 14.82 -5.28
N LEU A 115 0.02 13.53 -5.60
CA LEU A 115 -0.75 12.57 -4.82
C LEU A 115 0.15 11.76 -3.89
N LYS A 116 -0.44 11.26 -2.80
CA LYS A 116 0.25 10.37 -1.86
C LYS A 116 -0.01 8.91 -2.22
N ILE A 117 0.94 8.30 -2.91
CA ILE A 117 0.85 6.91 -3.36
C ILE A 117 1.38 5.97 -2.28
N LYS A 118 0.59 4.97 -1.89
CA LYS A 118 0.95 3.90 -0.96
C LYS A 118 1.36 2.64 -1.72
N THR A 119 1.89 1.65 -1.00
CA THR A 119 2.35 0.38 -1.60
C THR A 119 1.25 -0.39 -2.35
N CYS A 120 0.01 -0.40 -1.85
CA CYS A 120 -1.13 -1.07 -2.48
C CYS A 120 -2.08 -0.11 -3.23
N SER A 121 -1.60 1.08 -3.57
CA SER A 121 -2.40 2.01 -4.37
C SER A 121 -2.60 1.47 -5.79
N VAL A 122 -3.83 1.53 -6.27
CA VAL A 122 -4.20 1.17 -7.65
C VAL A 122 -4.51 2.45 -8.45
N ALA A 123 -4.59 2.33 -9.78
CA ALA A 123 -4.87 3.49 -10.63
C ALA A 123 -6.19 4.20 -10.26
N LEU A 124 -7.20 3.41 -9.87
CA LEU A 124 -8.50 3.94 -9.43
C LEU A 124 -8.36 4.92 -8.26
N ASP A 125 -7.54 4.64 -7.25
CA ASP A 125 -7.38 5.58 -6.11
C ASP A 125 -6.86 6.94 -6.57
N ALA A 126 -5.92 6.93 -7.52
CA ALA A 126 -5.36 8.16 -8.07
C ALA A 126 -6.41 8.93 -8.91
N ILE A 127 -7.25 8.20 -9.67
CA ILE A 127 -8.33 8.80 -10.44
C ILE A 127 -9.38 9.40 -9.50
N GLU A 128 -9.80 8.68 -8.47
CA GLU A 128 -10.76 9.16 -7.46
C GLU A 128 -10.25 10.43 -6.77
N GLU A 129 -8.99 10.44 -6.31
CA GLU A 129 -8.39 11.60 -5.64
C GLU A 129 -8.33 12.81 -6.59
N LEU A 130 -7.88 12.62 -7.83
CA LEU A 130 -7.82 13.69 -8.83
C LEU A 130 -9.22 14.20 -9.22
N CYS A 131 -10.19 13.31 -9.42
CA CYS A 131 -11.56 13.70 -9.75
C CYS A 131 -12.20 14.49 -8.61
N SER A 132 -11.99 14.05 -7.36
CA SER A 132 -12.44 14.78 -6.18
C SER A 132 -11.82 16.17 -6.10
N GLU A 133 -10.51 16.32 -6.35
CA GLU A 133 -9.84 17.63 -6.38
C GLU A 133 -10.36 18.55 -7.50
N MET A 134 -10.79 17.97 -8.62
CA MET A 134 -11.40 18.71 -9.74
C MET A 134 -12.89 19.02 -9.54
N GLY A 135 -13.50 18.61 -8.42
CA GLY A 135 -14.94 18.79 -8.16
C GLY A 135 -15.84 17.83 -8.96
N LEU A 136 -15.28 16.74 -9.49
CA LEU A 136 -15.99 15.72 -10.25
C LEU A 136 -16.37 14.57 -9.31
N GLN A 137 -17.53 14.70 -8.67
CA GLN A 137 -18.02 13.73 -7.68
C GLN A 137 -19.04 12.72 -8.23
N ARG A 138 -19.35 12.79 -9.53
CA ARG A 138 -20.25 11.84 -10.19
C ARG A 138 -19.49 10.53 -10.46
N LEU A 139 -20.14 9.39 -10.22
CA LEU A 139 -19.48 8.08 -10.34
C LEU A 139 -19.08 7.81 -11.80
N GLU A 140 -19.90 8.26 -12.75
CA GLU A 140 -19.67 8.14 -14.18
C GLU A 140 -18.44 8.92 -14.65
N ALA A 141 -18.00 9.93 -13.88
CA ALA A 141 -16.77 10.63 -14.22
C ALA A 141 -15.57 9.71 -14.06
N LEU A 142 -15.54 8.82 -13.06
CA LEU A 142 -14.38 7.95 -12.81
C LEU A 142 -14.09 7.04 -14.00
N ASP A 143 -15.13 6.55 -14.68
CA ASP A 143 -15.02 5.71 -15.87
C ASP A 143 -14.50 6.48 -17.10
N GLU A 144 -14.62 7.81 -17.09
CA GLU A 144 -14.13 8.67 -18.15
C GLU A 144 -12.65 9.05 -17.98
N TYR A 145 -11.98 8.74 -16.86
CA TYR A 145 -10.57 9.10 -16.66
C TYR A 145 -9.64 7.88 -16.66
N ALA A 146 -8.44 8.06 -17.21
CA ALA A 146 -7.40 7.05 -17.22
C ALA A 146 -6.04 7.65 -16.86
N VAL A 147 -5.20 6.85 -16.19
CA VAL A 147 -3.81 7.20 -15.87
C VAL A 147 -2.85 6.53 -16.85
N PHE A 148 -2.04 7.33 -17.52
CA PHE A 148 -1.02 6.92 -18.47
C PHE A 148 0.37 7.09 -17.86
N LEU A 149 1.25 6.15 -18.18
CA LEU A 149 2.67 6.26 -17.86
C LEU A 149 3.44 6.63 -19.14
N VAL A 150 4.05 7.81 -19.16
CA VAL A 150 4.82 8.32 -20.31
C VAL A 150 6.29 8.32 -19.96
N THR A 151 7.11 7.63 -20.75
CA THR A 151 8.55 7.55 -20.55
C THR A 151 9.29 8.26 -21.69
N HIS A 152 10.08 9.29 -21.40
CA HIS A 152 10.90 9.99 -22.39
C HIS A 152 12.33 10.17 -21.87
N ARG A 153 13.32 9.62 -22.61
CA ARG A 153 14.76 9.67 -22.24
C ARG A 153 15.03 9.29 -20.78
N GLY A 154 14.36 8.25 -20.28
CA GLY A 154 14.49 7.78 -18.89
C GLY A 154 13.69 8.58 -17.85
N LYS A 155 13.03 9.68 -18.21
CA LYS A 155 12.09 10.39 -17.32
C LYS A 155 10.70 9.77 -17.43
N VAL A 156 10.08 9.49 -16.28
CA VAL A 156 8.76 8.86 -16.19
C VAL A 156 7.75 9.89 -15.66
N TRP A 157 6.74 10.17 -16.48
CA TRP A 157 5.61 11.05 -16.16
C TRP A 157 4.35 10.21 -16.03
N ARG A 158 3.43 10.65 -15.15
CA ARG A 158 2.11 10.04 -15.04
C ARG A 158 1.08 11.08 -15.41
N PHE A 159 0.26 10.80 -16.41
CA PHE A 159 -0.78 11.71 -16.90
C PHE A 159 -2.14 11.13 -16.55
N CYS A 160 -3.05 11.95 -16.03
CA CYS A 160 -4.46 11.57 -15.90
C CYS A 160 -5.25 12.36 -16.95
N CYS A 161 -5.91 11.69 -17.87
CA CYS A 161 -6.67 12.32 -18.96
C CYS A 161 -8.06 11.70 -19.06
N ARG A 162 -9.00 12.48 -19.59
CA ARG A 162 -10.33 11.98 -19.94
C ARG A 162 -10.20 11.07 -21.17
N GLY A 163 -10.61 9.81 -21.07
CA GLY A 163 -10.74 8.89 -22.19
C GLY A 163 -11.86 9.38 -23.10
N THR A 164 -11.49 9.72 -24.33
CA THR A 164 -12.41 10.04 -25.44
C THR A 164 -12.71 8.79 -26.24
#